data_AF-A0A952NFT4-F1
#
_entry.id   AF-A0A952NFT4-F1
#
_cell.length_a   1.000
_cell.length_b   1.000
_cell.length_c   1.000
_cell.angle_alpha   90.00
_cell.angle_beta   90.00
_cell.angle_gamma   90.00
#
_symmetry.space_group_name_H-M   'P 1'
#
loop_
_entity.id
_entity.type
_entity.pdbx_description
1 polymer ?
#
loop_
_entity_poly.entity_id
_entity_poly.type
_entity_poly.pdbx_seq_one_letter_code
_entity_poly.pdbx_strand_id
1 'polypeptide(L)'
;MSKRINTRDLVSKIEKMTKARIASQEVVPLSQFREAKKKLEVKTLLIIEDDESMRAALQRIFEPEGYQLKIAADATELSKVFDDTPIDLILLDIGLPWVNGFELAQLLKEHKDLKGIPLVFVSGSASEEDVKQAFSLGADDFVKKPFDVDKLRKTVSTLLKLHVSDR
;
A
#
# COMPACT_ATOMS: atom_id res chain seq x y z
N MET A 1 35.75 41.98 20.55
CA MET A 1 36.11 40.75 21.29
C MET A 1 34.90 39.83 21.31
N SER A 2 34.94 38.69 20.60
CA SER A 2 33.81 37.76 20.56
C SER A 2 33.70 37.02 21.90
N LYS A 3 32.60 37.24 22.64
CA LYS A 3 32.34 36.51 23.89
C LYS A 3 32.16 35.03 23.54
N ARG A 4 33.18 34.21 23.83
CA ARG A 4 33.07 32.74 23.74
C ARG A 4 32.03 32.26 24.75
N ILE A 5 30.98 31.64 24.25
CA ILE A 5 29.93 31.01 25.06
C ILE A 5 30.45 29.64 25.51
N ASN A 6 30.30 29.30 26.79
CA ASN A 6 30.63 27.97 27.31
C ASN A 6 29.53 26.95 26.97
N THR A 7 29.82 25.65 27.08
CA THR A 7 28.88 24.57 26.71
C THR A 7 27.53 24.65 27.45
N ARG A 8 27.54 25.01 28.74
CA ARG A 8 26.33 25.10 29.56
C ARG A 8 25.41 26.25 29.10
N ASP A 9 26.01 27.41 28.82
CA ASP A 9 25.31 28.59 28.32
C ASP A 9 24.79 28.38 26.89
N LEU A 10 25.50 27.60 26.07
CA LEU A 10 25.06 27.21 24.74
C LEU A 10 23.81 26.33 24.80
N VAL A 11 23.83 25.25 25.60
CA VAL A 11 22.70 24.34 25.78
C VAL A 11 21.48 25.10 26.31
N SER A 12 21.66 25.93 27.33
CA SER A 12 20.57 26.73 27.90
C SER A 12 19.95 27.69 26.88
N LYS A 13 20.77 28.33 26.03
CA LYS A 13 20.27 29.18 24.94
C LYS A 13 19.49 28.39 23.89
N ILE A 14 19.99 27.22 23.49
CA ILE A 14 19.31 26.35 22.52
C ILE A 14 17.94 25.93 23.07
N GLU A 15 17.87 25.46 24.31
CA GLU A 15 16.60 25.09 24.95
C GLU A 15 15.61 26.25 24.99
N LYS A 16 16.09 27.46 25.34
CA LYS A 16 15.25 28.66 25.42
C LYS A 16 14.73 29.08 24.04
N MET A 17 15.57 29.00 23.01
CA MET A 17 15.19 29.27 21.61
C MET A 17 14.20 28.23 21.08
N THR A 18 14.41 26.95 21.38
CA THR A 18 13.53 25.85 20.98
C THR A 18 12.16 25.98 21.64
N LYS A 19 12.13 26.24 22.95
CA LYS A 19 10.88 26.41 23.70
C LYS A 19 10.08 27.63 23.22
N ALA A 20 10.74 28.74 22.92
CA ALA A 20 10.11 29.92 22.35
C ALA A 20 9.52 29.64 20.96
N ARG A 21 10.24 28.91 20.10
CA ARG A 21 9.76 28.52 18.77
C ARG A 21 8.57 27.57 18.83
N ILE A 22 8.61 26.55 19.69
CA ILE A 22 7.50 25.60 19.87
C ILE A 22 6.25 26.32 20.38
N ALA A 23 6.41 27.23 21.35
CA ALA A 23 5.28 28.00 21.89
C ALA A 23 4.67 29.00 20.89
N SER A 24 5.44 29.43 19.88
CA SER A 24 4.97 30.32 18.82
C SER A 24 4.39 29.60 17.59
N GLN A 25 4.52 28.28 17.52
CA GLN A 25 3.89 27.51 16.44
C GLN A 25 2.41 27.31 16.75
N GLU A 26 1.58 27.35 15.70
CA GLU A 26 0.19 26.96 15.81
C GLU A 26 0.12 25.49 16.23
N VAL A 27 -0.40 25.26 17.43
CA VAL A 27 -0.68 23.91 17.92
C VAL A 27 -2.00 23.47 17.30
N VAL A 28 -1.93 22.64 16.26
CA VAL A 28 -3.13 22.02 15.69
C VAL A 28 -3.64 20.91 16.62
N PRO A 29 -4.97 20.74 16.75
CA PRO A 29 -5.54 19.59 17.44
C PRO A 29 -4.98 18.26 16.91
N LEU A 30 -4.73 17.31 17.81
CA LEU A 30 -4.26 15.96 17.47
C LEU A 30 -5.14 15.27 16.42
N SER A 31 -6.45 15.55 16.39
CA SER A 31 -7.38 15.06 15.36
C SER A 31 -7.04 15.60 13.97
N GLN A 32 -6.81 16.91 13.84
CA GLN A 32 -6.42 17.53 12.57
C GLN A 32 -5.03 17.05 12.11
N PHE A 33 -4.09 16.86 13.03
CA PHE A 33 -2.79 16.27 12.70
C PHE A 33 -2.94 14.83 12.19
N ARG A 34 -3.77 14.00 12.86
CA ARG A 34 -4.03 12.62 12.42
C ARG A 34 -4.75 12.58 11.08
N GLU A 35 -5.70 13.48 10.83
CA GLU A 35 -6.44 13.55 9.56
C GLU A 35 -5.55 14.05 8.41
N ALA A 36 -4.73 15.07 8.64
CA ALA A 36 -3.73 15.54 7.69
C ALA A 36 -2.69 14.45 7.41
N LYS A 37 -2.20 13.76 8.45
CA LYS A 37 -1.28 12.63 8.31
C LYS A 37 -1.90 11.47 7.54
N LYS A 38 -3.17 11.12 7.80
CA LYS A 38 -3.93 10.08 7.08
C LYS A 38 -4.15 10.44 5.60
N LYS A 39 -4.31 11.73 5.29
CA LYS A 39 -4.32 12.25 3.90
C LYS A 39 -2.94 12.24 3.23
N LEU A 40 -1.86 12.24 4.01
CA LEU A 40 -0.47 12.22 3.56
C LEU A 40 0.14 10.81 3.53
N GLU A 41 -0.57 9.78 4.00
CA GLU A 41 -0.08 8.40 3.95
C GLU A 41 -0.20 7.88 2.52
N VAL A 42 0.96 7.79 1.87
CA VAL A 42 1.16 7.06 0.61
C VAL A 42 0.68 5.62 0.80
N LYS A 43 -0.24 5.19 -0.06
CA LYS A 43 -0.81 3.84 -0.01
C LYS A 43 0.05 2.87 -0.82
N THR A 44 0.26 1.68 -0.28
CA THR A 44 1.12 0.66 -0.90
C THR A 44 0.30 -0.43 -1.55
N LEU A 45 0.52 -0.67 -2.84
CA LEU A 45 -0.06 -1.78 -3.59
C LEU A 45 0.98 -2.90 -3.74
N LEU A 46 0.62 -4.13 -3.38
CA LEU A 46 1.37 -5.32 -3.75
C LEU A 46 0.81 -5.85 -5.07
N ILE A 47 1.67 -6.03 -6.08
CA ILE A 47 1.31 -6.56 -7.40
C ILE A 47 2.09 -7.85 -7.62
N ILE A 48 1.38 -8.93 -7.92
CA ILE A 48 1.95 -10.25 -8.20
C ILE A 48 1.48 -10.67 -9.59
N GLU A 49 2.40 -10.63 -10.55
CA GLU A 49 2.12 -10.76 -11.98
C GLU A 49 3.38 -11.24 -12.71
N ASP A 50 3.29 -12.31 -13.49
CA ASP A 50 4.45 -12.92 -14.15
C ASP A 50 4.80 -12.27 -15.50
N ASP A 51 3.81 -11.70 -16.19
CA ASP A 51 4.05 -10.97 -17.44
C ASP A 51 4.70 -9.61 -17.19
N GLU A 52 5.92 -9.44 -17.71
CA GLU A 52 6.70 -8.21 -17.55
C GLU A 52 6.00 -6.98 -18.15
N SER A 53 5.31 -7.16 -19.28
CA SER A 53 4.60 -6.07 -19.95
C SER A 53 3.43 -5.59 -19.12
N MET A 54 2.67 -6.51 -18.51
CA MET A 54 1.57 -6.23 -17.61
C MET A 54 2.07 -5.56 -16.32
N ARG A 55 3.17 -6.04 -15.71
CA ARG A 55 3.80 -5.36 -14.57
C ARG A 55 4.15 -3.91 -14.92
N ALA A 56 4.79 -3.69 -16.06
CA ALA A 56 5.17 -2.35 -16.51
C ALA A 56 3.96 -1.47 -16.88
N ALA A 57 2.84 -2.07 -17.29
CA ALA A 57 1.59 -1.36 -17.51
C ALA A 57 0.95 -0.93 -16.18
N LEU A 58 0.86 -1.84 -15.21
CA LEU A 58 0.31 -1.56 -13.88
C LEU A 58 1.14 -0.50 -13.13
N GLN A 59 2.48 -0.53 -13.26
CA GLN A 59 3.35 0.54 -12.77
C GLN A 59 2.94 1.90 -13.34
N ARG A 60 2.84 2.01 -14.67
CA ARG A 60 2.44 3.25 -15.35
C ARG A 60 1.03 3.73 -14.99
N ILE A 61 0.15 2.81 -14.60
CA ILE A 61 -1.21 3.14 -14.17
C ILE A 61 -1.21 3.72 -12.75
N PHE A 62 -0.43 3.15 -11.83
CA PHE A 62 -0.57 3.44 -10.40
C PHE A 62 0.52 4.34 -9.79
N GLU A 63 1.73 4.39 -10.35
CA GLU A 63 2.75 5.34 -9.86
C GLU A 63 2.32 6.80 -9.99
N PRO A 64 1.70 7.26 -11.11
CA PRO A 64 1.23 8.65 -11.24
C PRO A 64 0.09 9.00 -10.28
N GLU A 65 -0.63 7.99 -9.77
CA GLU A 65 -1.68 8.16 -8.75
C GLU A 65 -1.10 8.39 -7.35
N GLY A 66 0.22 8.31 -7.18
CA GLY A 66 0.91 8.50 -5.91
C GLY A 66 0.92 7.24 -5.03
N TYR A 67 0.67 6.06 -5.60
CA TYR A 67 0.82 4.79 -4.87
C TYR A 67 2.28 4.36 -4.81
N GLN A 68 2.69 3.79 -3.68
CA GLN A 68 3.92 3.00 -3.60
C GLN A 68 3.64 1.59 -4.11
N LEU A 69 4.50 1.04 -4.97
CA LEU A 69 4.30 -0.29 -5.53
C LEU A 69 5.35 -1.27 -5.01
N LYS A 70 4.89 -2.42 -4.53
CA LYS A 70 5.69 -3.62 -4.28
C LYS A 70 5.34 -4.64 -5.36
N ILE A 71 6.33 -5.15 -6.08
CA ILE A 71 6.07 -5.91 -7.30
C ILE A 71 6.88 -7.20 -7.28
N ALA A 72 6.18 -8.33 -7.44
CA ALA A 72 6.76 -9.66 -7.51
C ALA A 72 6.34 -10.35 -8.81
N ALA A 73 7.28 -11.05 -9.47
CA ALA A 73 6.97 -11.81 -10.68
C ALA A 73 6.20 -13.11 -10.35
N ASP A 74 6.45 -13.70 -9.18
CA ASP A 74 5.82 -14.91 -8.70
C ASP A 74 5.92 -15.03 -7.17
N ALA A 75 5.43 -16.15 -6.63
CA ALA A 75 5.46 -16.42 -5.19
C ALA A 75 6.87 -16.46 -4.58
N THR A 76 7.89 -16.83 -5.36
CA THR A 76 9.28 -16.96 -4.87
C THR A 76 9.93 -15.62 -4.59
N GLU A 77 9.46 -14.56 -5.26
CA GLU A 77 9.96 -13.20 -5.08
C GLU A 77 9.30 -12.44 -3.94
N LEU A 78 8.21 -12.97 -3.37
CA LEU A 78 7.47 -12.31 -2.29
C LEU A 78 8.35 -11.99 -1.08
N SER A 79 9.28 -12.89 -0.75
CA SER A 79 10.26 -12.69 0.33
C SER A 79 11.14 -11.44 0.16
N LYS A 80 11.34 -10.97 -1.08
CA LYS A 80 12.17 -9.80 -1.40
C LYS A 80 11.39 -8.50 -1.31
N VAL A 81 10.06 -8.55 -1.45
CA VAL A 81 9.21 -7.34 -1.47
C VAL A 81 8.51 -7.09 -0.14
N PHE A 82 8.46 -8.08 0.75
CA PHE A 82 8.06 -7.87 2.13
C PHE A 82 9.16 -7.15 2.91
N ASP A 83 8.81 -5.98 3.45
CA ASP A 83 9.61 -5.18 4.38
C ASP A 83 8.65 -4.56 5.42
N ASP A 84 9.13 -3.64 6.26
CA ASP A 84 8.33 -3.01 7.32
C ASP A 84 7.23 -2.05 6.79
N THR A 85 7.15 -1.83 5.48
CA THR A 85 6.12 -0.99 4.85
C THR A 85 4.81 -1.77 4.74
N PRO A 86 3.71 -1.27 5.34
CA PRO A 86 2.42 -1.95 5.28
C PRO A 86 1.89 -1.99 3.84
N ILE A 87 1.21 -3.08 3.50
CA ILE A 87 0.46 -3.22 2.25
C ILE A 87 -0.98 -2.81 2.52
N ASP A 88 -1.55 -2.01 1.62
CA ASP A 88 -2.93 -1.53 1.72
C ASP A 88 -3.87 -2.28 0.77
N LEU A 89 -3.37 -2.84 -0.33
CA LEU A 89 -4.15 -3.65 -1.29
C LEU A 89 -3.24 -4.61 -2.08
N ILE A 90 -3.78 -5.77 -2.47
CA ILE A 90 -3.09 -6.78 -3.27
C ILE A 90 -3.78 -6.92 -4.63
N LEU A 91 -3.01 -6.85 -5.71
CA LEU A 91 -3.38 -7.26 -7.06
C LEU A 91 -2.65 -8.58 -7.38
N LEU A 92 -3.39 -9.62 -7.72
CA LEU A 92 -2.84 -10.96 -7.89
C LEU A 92 -3.34 -11.59 -9.19
N ASP A 93 -2.43 -12.03 -10.06
CA ASP A 93 -2.82 -12.91 -11.16
C ASP A 93 -3.07 -14.34 -10.66
N ILE A 94 -4.00 -15.02 -11.34
CA ILE A 94 -4.24 -16.46 -11.21
C ILE A 94 -3.20 -17.25 -12.01
N GLY A 95 -2.82 -16.75 -13.19
CA GLY A 95 -1.98 -17.43 -14.18
C GLY A 95 -0.48 -17.48 -13.86
N LEU A 96 -0.10 -17.45 -12.59
CA LEU A 96 1.30 -17.44 -12.17
C LEU A 96 2.03 -18.76 -12.48
N PRO A 97 3.35 -18.71 -12.75
CA PRO A 97 4.15 -19.91 -12.88
C PRO A 97 4.37 -20.55 -11.51
N TRP A 98 4.50 -21.88 -11.51
CA TRP A 98 4.84 -22.74 -10.35
C TRP A 98 3.77 -22.85 -9.25
N VAL A 99 3.20 -21.74 -8.81
CA VAL A 99 2.18 -21.66 -7.77
C VAL A 99 0.91 -21.09 -8.37
N ASN A 100 -0.22 -21.77 -8.18
CA ASN A 100 -1.50 -21.24 -8.64
C ASN A 100 -1.89 -19.99 -7.83
N GLY A 101 -2.31 -18.91 -8.49
CA GLY A 101 -2.71 -17.69 -7.79
C GLY A 101 -3.82 -17.89 -6.76
N PHE A 102 -4.70 -18.89 -6.94
CA PHE A 102 -5.69 -19.26 -5.92
C PHE A 102 -5.05 -19.82 -4.64
N GLU A 103 -4.06 -20.71 -4.77
CA GLU A 103 -3.32 -21.26 -3.63
C GLU A 103 -2.56 -20.15 -2.91
N LEU A 104 -1.95 -19.24 -3.68
CA LEU A 104 -1.26 -18.09 -3.12
C LEU A 104 -2.21 -17.16 -2.36
N ALA A 105 -3.39 -16.87 -2.92
CA ALA A 105 -4.40 -16.06 -2.25
C ALA A 105 -4.81 -16.68 -0.91
N GLN A 106 -4.99 -18.01 -0.86
CA GLN A 106 -5.30 -18.70 0.39
C GLN A 106 -4.20 -18.47 1.44
N LEU A 107 -2.92 -18.66 1.08
CA LEU A 107 -1.80 -18.42 1.99
C LEU A 107 -1.74 -16.97 2.47
N LEU A 108 -1.97 -16.00 1.57
CA LEU A 108 -2.01 -14.58 1.93
C LEU A 108 -3.17 -14.28 2.89
N LYS A 109 -4.33 -14.93 2.71
CA LYS A 109 -5.49 -14.77 3.60
C LYS A 109 -5.36 -15.52 4.93
N GLU A 110 -4.45 -16.49 5.03
CA GLU A 110 -4.09 -17.13 6.31
C GLU A 110 -3.03 -16.32 7.09
N HIS A 111 -2.26 -15.47 6.42
CA HIS A 111 -1.24 -14.64 7.06
C HIS A 111 -1.85 -13.56 7.95
N LYS A 112 -1.38 -13.47 9.21
CA LYS A 112 -1.96 -12.62 10.27
C LYS A 112 -2.14 -11.15 9.84
N ASP A 113 -1.15 -10.59 9.16
CA ASP A 113 -1.13 -9.18 8.79
C ASP A 113 -1.72 -8.91 7.39
N LEU A 114 -1.90 -9.96 6.57
CA LEU A 114 -2.38 -9.83 5.19
C LEU A 114 -3.84 -10.28 5.03
N LYS A 115 -4.38 -11.07 5.97
CA LYS A 115 -5.76 -11.58 5.91
C LYS A 115 -6.85 -10.52 5.77
N GLY A 116 -6.61 -9.35 6.36
CA GLY A 116 -7.53 -8.22 6.28
C GLY A 116 -7.34 -7.39 5.02
N ILE A 117 -6.21 -7.52 4.33
CA ILE A 117 -5.89 -6.66 3.18
C ILE A 117 -6.81 -7.00 2.01
N PRO A 118 -7.41 -5.98 1.36
CA PRO A 118 -8.24 -6.21 0.19
C PRO A 118 -7.41 -6.84 -0.93
N LEU A 119 -7.94 -7.90 -1.54
CA LEU A 119 -7.30 -8.68 -2.59
C LEU A 119 -8.17 -8.65 -3.84
N VAL A 120 -7.59 -8.24 -4.96
CA VAL A 120 -8.25 -8.23 -6.26
C VAL A 120 -7.51 -9.18 -7.18
N PHE A 121 -8.23 -10.15 -7.74
CA PHE A 121 -7.67 -10.96 -8.81
C PHE A 121 -7.66 -10.19 -10.13
N VAL A 122 -6.56 -10.27 -10.87
CA VAL A 122 -6.43 -9.68 -12.20
C VAL A 122 -5.97 -10.76 -13.16
N SER A 123 -6.86 -11.34 -13.97
CA SER A 123 -6.51 -12.52 -14.77
C SER A 123 -7.06 -12.53 -16.19
N GLY A 124 -6.37 -13.22 -17.11
CA GLY A 124 -6.83 -13.44 -18.48
C GLY A 124 -7.97 -14.45 -18.58
N SER A 125 -8.03 -15.43 -17.67
CA SER A 125 -9.20 -16.29 -17.52
C SER A 125 -10.22 -15.64 -16.61
N ALA A 126 -11.50 -15.83 -16.92
CA ALA A 126 -12.61 -15.34 -16.11
C ALA A 126 -13.84 -16.21 -16.37
N SER A 127 -13.65 -17.53 -16.30
CA SER A 127 -14.80 -18.44 -16.32
C SER A 127 -15.67 -18.19 -15.09
N GLU A 128 -16.93 -18.59 -15.13
CA GLU A 128 -17.80 -18.49 -13.95
C GLU A 128 -17.24 -19.24 -12.74
N GLU A 129 -16.50 -20.33 -12.98
CA GLU A 129 -15.84 -21.12 -11.95
C GLU A 129 -14.67 -20.35 -11.33
N ASP A 130 -13.81 -19.73 -12.15
CA ASP A 130 -12.70 -18.89 -11.66
C ASP A 130 -13.20 -17.77 -10.76
N VAL A 131 -14.27 -17.09 -11.20
CA VAL A 131 -14.86 -15.98 -10.45
C VAL A 131 -15.47 -16.47 -9.14
N LYS A 132 -16.21 -17.58 -9.15
CA LYS A 132 -16.76 -18.18 -7.92
C LYS A 132 -15.66 -18.59 -6.95
N GLN A 133 -14.60 -19.22 -7.46
CA GLN A 133 -13.46 -19.65 -6.65
C GLN A 133 -12.74 -18.45 -6.03
N ALA A 134 -12.47 -17.41 -6.80
CA ALA A 134 -11.86 -16.16 -6.32
C ALA A 134 -12.58 -15.59 -5.10
N PHE A 135 -13.91 -15.40 -5.20
CA PHE A 135 -14.70 -14.86 -4.10
C PHE A 135 -14.81 -15.82 -2.92
N SER A 136 -14.85 -17.14 -3.15
CA SER A 136 -14.86 -18.13 -2.06
C SER A 136 -13.58 -18.11 -1.21
N LEU A 137 -12.46 -17.66 -1.79
CA LEU A 137 -11.18 -17.48 -1.12
C LEU A 137 -11.04 -16.11 -0.43
N GLY A 138 -12.10 -15.30 -0.44
CA GLY A 138 -12.12 -13.99 0.21
C GLY A 138 -11.49 -12.87 -0.62
N ALA A 139 -11.47 -12.99 -1.96
CA ALA A 139 -11.19 -11.86 -2.83
C ALA A 139 -12.30 -10.80 -2.71
N ASP A 140 -11.90 -9.54 -2.80
CA ASP A 140 -12.78 -8.38 -2.68
C ASP A 140 -13.30 -7.92 -4.06
N ASP A 141 -12.55 -8.20 -5.12
CA ASP A 141 -12.99 -7.98 -6.50
C ASP A 141 -12.24 -8.90 -7.48
N PHE A 142 -12.73 -8.96 -8.72
CA PHE A 142 -12.15 -9.71 -9.83
C PHE A 142 -12.15 -8.86 -11.11
N VAL A 143 -10.98 -8.73 -11.74
CA VAL A 143 -10.79 -7.96 -12.98
C VAL A 143 -10.26 -8.86 -14.09
N LYS A 144 -11.03 -9.01 -15.16
CA LYS A 144 -10.62 -9.76 -16.35
C LYS A 144 -9.68 -8.93 -17.24
N LYS A 145 -8.58 -9.51 -17.71
CA LYS A 145 -7.72 -8.99 -18.79
C LYS A 145 -8.32 -9.34 -20.18
N PRO A 146 -8.26 -8.45 -21.18
CA PRO A 146 -7.89 -7.04 -21.06
C PRO A 146 -8.95 -6.26 -20.27
N PHE A 147 -8.50 -5.27 -19.49
CA PHE A 147 -9.36 -4.44 -18.65
C PHE A 147 -9.35 -2.98 -19.10
N ASP A 148 -10.43 -2.29 -18.75
CA ASP A 148 -10.48 -0.83 -18.79
C ASP A 148 -9.68 -0.25 -17.62
N VAL A 149 -8.76 0.67 -17.92
CA VAL A 149 -7.83 1.26 -16.94
C VAL A 149 -8.59 2.08 -15.88
N ASP A 150 -9.61 2.84 -16.29
CA ASP A 150 -10.39 3.66 -15.36
C ASP A 150 -11.24 2.80 -14.44
N LYS A 151 -11.77 1.68 -14.95
CA LYS A 151 -12.45 0.68 -14.11
C LYS A 151 -11.51 0.11 -13.06
N LEU A 152 -10.29 -0.32 -13.44
CA LEU A 152 -9.32 -0.87 -12.49
C LEU A 152 -8.91 0.17 -11.43
N ARG A 153 -8.62 1.42 -11.83
CA ARG A 153 -8.33 2.52 -10.89
C ARG A 153 -9.48 2.78 -9.93
N LYS A 154 -10.72 2.73 -10.42
CA LYS A 154 -11.91 2.91 -9.60
C LYS A 154 -12.09 1.77 -8.60
N THR A 155 -11.89 0.52 -9.00
CA THR A 155 -11.89 -0.64 -8.09
C THR A 155 -10.87 -0.43 -6.97
N VAL A 156 -9.61 -0.19 -7.31
CA VAL A 156 -8.52 -0.01 -6.31
C VAL A 156 -8.82 1.16 -5.37
N SER A 157 -9.17 2.33 -5.89
CA SER A 157 -9.44 3.50 -5.06
C SER A 157 -10.69 3.34 -4.18
N THR A 158 -11.70 2.57 -4.62
CA THR A 158 -12.90 2.29 -3.83
C THR A 158 -12.58 1.35 -2.68
N LEU A 159 -11.88 0.26 -2.95
CA LEU A 159 -11.48 -0.71 -1.93
C LEU A 159 -10.58 -0.07 -0.87
N LEU A 160 -9.60 0.73 -1.28
CA LEU A 160 -8.75 1.48 -0.35
C LEU A 160 -9.56 2.44 0.54
N LYS A 161 -10.60 3.10 0.02
CA LYS A 161 -11.45 4.00 0.83
C LYS A 161 -12.31 3.23 1.83
N LEU A 162 -12.91 2.11 1.42
CA LEU A 162 -13.75 1.29 2.29
C LEU A 162 -12.92 0.65 3.41
N HIS A 163 -11.74 0.14 3.10
CA HIS A 163 -10.90 -0.55 4.05
C HIS A 163 -10.23 0.38 5.09
N VAL A 164 -10.12 1.67 4.76
CA VAL A 164 -9.63 2.71 5.68
C VAL A 164 -10.64 3.10 6.77
N SER A 165 -11.92 2.71 6.61
CA SER A 165 -12.98 2.91 7.60
C SER A 165 -13.03 1.82 8.67
N ASP A 166 -12.45 0.64 8.41
CA ASP A 166 -12.47 -0.52 9.31
C ASP A 166 -11.20 -0.67 10.19
N ARG A 167 -10.23 0.27 10.08
CA ARG A 167 -9.03 0.36 10.94
C ARG A 167 -9.01 1.63 11.78
#